data_AF-A0A1C3NZX7-F1
#
_entry.id   AF-A0A1C3NZX7-F1
#
_cell.length_a   1.000
_cell.length_b   1.000
_cell.length_c   1.000
_cell.angle_alpha   90.00
_cell.angle_beta   90.00
_cell.angle_gamma   90.00
#
_symmetry.space_group_name_H-M   'P 1'
#
loop_
_entity.id
_entity.type
_entity.pdbx_description
1 polymer ?
#
loop_
_entity_poly.entity_id
_entity_poly.type
_entity_poly.pdbx_seq_one_letter_code
_entity_poly.pdbx_strand_id
1 'polypeptide(L)'
;MTSDADARRGWVAQRFAMVGQLPSYRAVFDREGVDGPGDTVILGDEASVERQIRRLASAGVTELVALPIGSAQEQATTTDLLVGLNTRAG
;
A
#
# COMPACT_ATOMS: atom_id res chain seq x y z
N MET A 1 -6.11 5.40 0.47
CA MET A 1 -6.89 5.88 -0.68
C MET A 1 -6.58 7.34 -0.90
N THR A 2 -6.54 7.79 -2.14
CA THR A 2 -6.26 9.19 -2.49
C THR A 2 -6.79 9.50 -3.88
N SER A 3 -7.16 10.75 -4.12
CA SER A 3 -7.47 11.23 -5.48
C SER A 3 -6.21 11.58 -6.29
N ASP A 4 -5.04 11.62 -5.65
CA ASP A 4 -3.76 11.94 -6.30
C ASP A 4 -2.69 10.88 -5.95
N ALA A 5 -2.77 9.77 -6.68
CA ALA A 5 -1.88 8.64 -6.47
C ALA A 5 -0.43 8.97 -6.81
N ASP A 6 -0.18 9.82 -7.79
CA ASP A 6 1.17 10.15 -8.23
C ASP A 6 1.89 11.04 -7.21
N ALA A 7 1.21 12.08 -6.69
CA ALA A 7 1.76 12.88 -5.61
C ALA A 7 2.02 12.03 -4.37
N ARG A 8 1.11 11.11 -4.02
CA ARG A 8 1.29 10.23 -2.87
C ARG A 8 2.43 9.24 -3.07
N ARG A 9 2.59 8.69 -4.28
CA ARG A 9 3.72 7.82 -4.63
C ARG A 9 5.06 8.54 -4.44
N GLY A 10 5.16 9.77 -4.96
CA GLY A 10 6.34 10.60 -4.79
C GLY A 10 6.64 10.91 -3.32
N TRP A 11 5.60 11.21 -2.54
CA TRP A 11 5.73 11.44 -1.10
C TRP A 11 6.25 10.18 -0.36
N VAL A 12 5.75 8.99 -0.69
CA VAL A 12 6.24 7.72 -0.10
C VAL A 12 7.70 7.48 -0.46
N ALA A 13 8.06 7.64 -1.74
CA ALA A 13 9.43 7.48 -2.21
C ALA A 13 10.41 8.36 -1.42
N GLN A 14 10.03 9.62 -1.14
CA GLN A 14 10.84 10.54 -0.34
C GLN A 14 10.84 10.19 1.15
N ARG A 15 9.66 10.01 1.74
CA ARG A 15 9.49 9.81 3.20
C ARG A 15 10.16 8.53 3.69
N PHE A 16 10.20 7.52 2.84
CA PHE A 16 10.78 6.20 3.11
C PHE A 16 12.08 5.97 2.32
N ALA A 17 12.73 7.01 1.78
CA ALA A 17 13.95 6.85 0.99
C ALA A 17 15.05 6.03 1.69
N MET A 18 15.14 6.12 3.02
CA MET A 18 16.10 5.36 3.84
C MET A 18 15.94 3.83 3.69
N VAL A 19 14.72 3.29 3.56
CA VAL A 19 14.56 1.82 3.44
C VAL A 19 15.20 1.30 2.15
N GLY A 20 15.21 2.08 1.07
CA GLY A 20 15.89 1.72 -0.18
C GLY A 20 17.41 1.66 -0.08
N GLN A 21 18.00 2.22 0.98
CA GLN A 21 19.45 2.16 1.24
C GLN A 21 19.84 0.93 2.07
N LEU A 22 18.87 0.21 2.65
CA LEU A 22 19.15 -0.99 3.44
C LEU A 22 19.35 -2.18 2.48
N PRO A 23 20.48 -2.93 2.57
CA PRO A 23 20.77 -4.02 1.64
C PRO A 23 19.66 -5.08 1.56
N SER A 24 19.00 -5.39 2.69
CA SER A 24 17.91 -6.36 2.74
C SER A 24 16.67 -5.91 1.97
N TYR A 25 16.31 -4.63 2.05
CA TYR A 25 15.18 -4.06 1.30
C TYR A 25 15.53 -3.87 -0.17
N ARG A 26 16.76 -3.46 -0.49
CA ARG A 26 17.21 -3.33 -1.87
C ARG A 26 17.09 -4.66 -2.63
N ALA A 27 17.52 -5.76 -2.01
CA ALA A 27 17.37 -7.09 -2.59
C ALA A 27 15.90 -7.48 -2.85
N VAL A 28 14.97 -7.07 -1.98
CA VAL A 28 13.53 -7.27 -2.19
C VAL A 28 13.03 -6.46 -3.39
N PHE A 29 13.43 -5.18 -3.50
CA PHE A 29 13.03 -4.33 -4.61
C PHE A 29 13.55 -4.83 -5.96
N ASP A 30 14.82 -5.24 -6.02
CA ASP A 30 15.41 -5.81 -7.23
C ASP A 30 14.69 -7.11 -7.66
N ARG A 31 14.27 -7.95 -6.69
CA ARG A 31 13.52 -9.18 -6.96
C ARG A 31 12.12 -8.91 -7.52
N GLU A 32 11.44 -7.90 -6.98
CA GLU A 32 10.10 -7.51 -7.41
C GLU A 32 10.12 -6.58 -8.65
N GLY A 33 11.31 -6.17 -9.11
CA GLY A 33 11.48 -5.34 -10.30
C GLY A 33 11.01 -3.89 -10.12
N VAL A 34 11.14 -3.35 -8.91
CA VAL A 34 10.68 -2.00 -8.55
C VAL A 34 11.85 -1.10 -8.13
N ASP A 35 11.71 0.21 -8.32
CA ASP A 35 12.81 1.16 -8.08
C ASP A 35 12.94 1.52 -6.59
N GLY A 36 11.85 1.46 -5.84
CA GLY A 36 11.87 1.69 -4.40
C GLY A 36 10.50 1.68 -3.73
N PRO A 37 10.40 2.23 -2.50
CA PRO A 37 9.21 2.09 -1.67
C PRO A 37 7.96 2.74 -2.28
N GLY A 38 8.12 3.76 -3.12
CA GLY A 38 6.99 4.38 -3.84
C GLY A 38 6.24 3.40 -4.75
N ASP A 39 6.95 2.43 -5.34
CA ASP A 39 6.32 1.46 -6.24
C ASP A 39 5.66 0.30 -5.49
N THR A 40 5.95 0.17 -4.19
CA THR A 40 5.41 -0.89 -3.34
C THR A 40 4.11 -0.49 -2.62
N VAL A 41 3.73 0.79 -2.63
CA VAL A 41 2.54 1.27 -1.90
C VAL A 41 1.26 1.06 -2.70
N ILE A 42 0.21 0.59 -2.03
CA ILE A 42 -1.15 0.47 -2.59
C ILE A 42 -1.82 1.85 -2.57
N LEU A 43 -2.09 2.40 -3.74
CA LEU A 43 -2.68 3.73 -3.93
C LEU A 43 -3.84 3.70 -4.93
N GLY A 44 -4.67 4.74 -4.88
CA GLY A 44 -5.82 4.95 -5.76
C GLY A 44 -7.11 5.28 -5.00
N ASP A 45 -8.20 5.27 -5.74
CA ASP A 45 -9.56 5.34 -5.21
C ASP A 45 -9.93 4.04 -4.46
N GLU A 46 -11.12 4.03 -3.85
CA GLU A 46 -11.61 2.90 -3.06
C GLU A 46 -11.65 1.59 -3.85
N ALA A 47 -12.24 1.61 -5.05
CA ALA A 47 -12.34 0.43 -5.90
C ALA A 47 -10.96 -0.11 -6.30
N SER A 48 -10.00 0.76 -6.58
CA SER A 48 -8.64 0.36 -6.97
C SER A 48 -7.85 -0.20 -5.79
N VAL A 49 -7.99 0.38 -4.60
CA VAL A 49 -7.35 -0.13 -3.38
C VAL A 49 -7.96 -1.48 -2.98
N GLU A 50 -9.29 -1.61 -3.04
CA GLU A 50 -9.97 -2.89 -2.78
C GLU A 50 -9.50 -3.99 -3.74
N ARG A 51 -9.45 -3.72 -5.05
CA ARG A 51 -8.97 -4.71 -6.03
C ARG A 51 -7.55 -5.18 -5.75
N GLN A 52 -6.65 -4.26 -5.39
CA GLN A 52 -5.26 -4.59 -5.05
C GLN A 52 -5.17 -5.45 -3.79
N ILE A 53 -5.93 -5.11 -2.74
CA ILE A 53 -5.99 -5.91 -1.50
C ILE A 53 -6.54 -7.32 -1.78
N ARG A 54 -7.63 -7.43 -2.54
CA ARG A 54 -8.20 -8.73 -2.92
C ARG A 54 -7.22 -9.59 -3.73
N ARG A 55 -6.40 -8.97 -4.58
CA ARG A 55 -5.33 -9.68 -5.31
C ARG A 55 -4.31 -10.31 -4.35
N LEU A 56 -3.96 -9.63 -3.25
CA LEU A 56 -3.08 -10.21 -2.22
C LEU A 56 -3.73 -11.43 -1.56
N ALA A 57 -5.00 -11.34 -1.19
CA ALA A 57 -5.75 -12.47 -0.64
C ALA A 57 -5.81 -13.64 -1.63
N SER A 58 -6.10 -13.38 -2.91
CA SER A 58 -6.09 -14.40 -3.96
C SER A 58 -4.71 -15.02 -4.22
N ALA A 59 -3.63 -14.33 -3.87
CA ALA A 59 -2.26 -14.86 -3.92
C ALA A 59 -1.90 -15.72 -2.68
N GLY A 60 -2.84 -15.93 -1.76
CA GLY A 60 -2.67 -16.78 -0.58
C GLY A 60 -2.17 -16.05 0.68
N VAL A 61 -2.22 -14.71 0.71
CA VAL A 61 -1.92 -13.95 1.93
C VAL A 61 -2.96 -14.28 3.00
N THR A 62 -2.51 -14.81 4.13
CA THR A 62 -3.36 -15.16 5.28
C THR A 62 -3.51 -14.04 6.29
N GLU A 63 -2.50 -13.17 6.40
CA GLU A 63 -2.49 -12.02 7.31
C GLU A 63 -2.06 -10.77 6.55
N LEU A 64 -2.85 -9.71 6.66
CA LEU A 64 -2.56 -8.41 6.08
C LEU A 64 -2.45 -7.36 7.19
N VAL A 65 -1.25 -6.81 7.37
CA VAL A 65 -1.02 -5.66 8.25
C VAL A 65 -0.95 -4.41 7.38
N ALA A 66 -1.84 -3.45 7.64
CA ALA A 66 -1.92 -2.21 6.88
C ALA A 66 -1.50 -1.01 7.74
N LEU A 67 -0.74 -0.10 7.15
CA LEU A 67 -0.42 1.22 7.70
C LEU A 67 -1.02 2.29 6.78
N PRO A 68 -2.23 2.80 7.06
CA PRO A 68 -2.79 3.92 6.30
C PRO A 68 -1.89 5.16 6.37
N ILE A 69 -1.72 5.83 5.23
CA ILE A 69 -0.92 7.05 5.10
C ILE A 69 -1.75 8.17 4.47
N GLY A 70 -1.24 9.41 4.55
CA GLY A 70 -1.90 10.58 3.99
C GLY A 70 -2.52 11.49 5.05
N SER A 71 -3.46 12.32 4.64
CA SER A 71 -4.27 13.15 5.54
C SER A 71 -5.12 12.30 6.48
N ALA A 72 -5.63 12.90 7.56
CA ALA A 72 -6.53 12.23 8.49
C ALA A 72 -7.76 11.64 7.79
N GLN A 73 -8.31 12.35 6.79
CA GLN A 73 -9.44 11.87 6.00
C GLN A 73 -9.09 10.65 5.13
N GLU A 74 -7.94 10.68 4.44
CA GLU A 74 -7.47 9.54 3.64
C GLU A 74 -7.19 8.33 4.52
N GLN A 75 -6.63 8.52 5.72
CA GLN A 75 -6.39 7.45 6.68
C GLN A 75 -7.70 6.86 7.22
N ALA A 76 -8.65 7.70 7.62
CA ALA A 76 -9.95 7.28 8.14
C ALA A 76 -10.72 6.46 7.11
N THR A 77 -10.90 7.00 5.90
CA THR A 77 -11.60 6.30 4.82
C THR A 77 -10.90 4.99 4.42
N THR A 78 -9.57 4.94 4.43
CA THR A 78 -8.83 3.69 4.14
C THR A 78 -9.06 2.66 5.24
N THR A 79 -9.14 3.11 6.50
CA THR A 79 -9.43 2.24 7.65
C THR A 79 -10.85 1.67 7.55
N ASP A 80 -11.84 2.49 7.19
CA ASP A 80 -13.22 2.06 7.00
C ASP A 80 -13.34 0.98 5.92
N LEU A 81 -12.63 1.14 4.80
CA LEU A 81 -12.55 0.11 3.76
C LEU A 81 -11.98 -1.20 4.31
N LEU A 82 -10.86 -1.14 5.03
CA LEU A 82 -10.21 -2.33 5.60
C LEU A 82 -11.13 -3.07 6.58
N VAL A 83 -11.83 -2.34 7.45
CA VAL A 83 -12.86 -2.91 8.33
C VAL A 83 -13.97 -3.58 7.53
N GLY A 84 -14.46 -2.91 6.47
CA GLY A 84 -15.50 -3.45 5.59
C GLY A 84 -15.07 -4.66 4.77
N LEU A 85 -13.77 -4.86 4.53
CA LEU A 85 -13.26 -6.06 3.88
C LEU A 85 -13.13 -7.23 4.85
N ASN A 86 -12.77 -6.96 6.10
CA ASN A 86 -12.66 -7.99 7.14
C ASN A 86 -14.03 -8.60 7.51
N THR A 87 -15.09 -7.79 7.55
CA THR A 87 -16.44 -8.24 7.92
C THR A 87 -17.14 -9.07 6.84
N ARG A 88 -16.71 -8.98 5.59
CA ARG A 88 -17.27 -9.73 4.44
C ARG A 88 -16.51 -11.02 4.11
N ALA A 89 -15.39 -11.26 4.80
CA ALA A 89 -14.55 -12.43 4.62
C ALA A 89 -14.89 -13.59 5.59
N GLY A 90 -15.94 -13.42 6.42
CA GLY A 90 -16.55 -14.48 7.22
C GLY A 90 -17.94 -14.82 6.73
#